data_AF-A0A2I9DQ84-F1
#
_entry.id   AF-A0A2I9DQ84-F1
#
_cell.length_a   1.000
_cell.length_b   1.000
_cell.length_c   1.000
_cell.angle_alpha   90.00
_cell.angle_beta   90.00
_cell.angle_gamma   90.00
#
_symmetry.space_group_name_H-M   'P 1'
#
loop_
_entity.id
_entity.type
_entity.pdbx_description
1 polymer ?
#
loop_
_entity_poly.entity_id
_entity_poly.type
_entity_poly.pdbx_seq_one_letter_code
_entity_poly.pdbx_strand_id
1 'polypeptide(L)' 'MSGAVPATGIAWLDLRVEGDPHPRRFDSPATLHAYLVRVERFSPEAATLLLEQGEVGPPDARRVYRVRPLRP' A
#
# COMPACT_ATOMS: atom_id res chain seq x y z
N MET A 1 16.92 9.29 24.58
CA MET A 1 17.38 8.35 23.54
C MET A 1 16.74 7.00 23.82
N SER A 2 15.67 6.67 23.10
CA SER A 2 15.07 5.32 23.16
C SER A 2 14.96 4.84 21.73
N GLY A 3 16.01 4.18 21.26
CA GLY A 3 15.98 3.44 20.01
C GLY A 3 15.16 2.18 20.23
N ALA A 4 13.88 2.24 19.87
CA ALA A 4 13.16 1.03 19.49
C ALA A 4 13.69 0.65 18.11
N VAL A 5 14.49 -0.42 18.04
CA VAL A 5 14.85 -1.04 16.76
C VAL A 5 13.60 -1.80 16.31
N PRO A 6 12.86 -1.38 15.27
CA PRO A 6 11.73 -2.16 14.80
C PRO A 6 12.25 -3.50 14.27
N ALA A 7 11.54 -4.58 14.61
CA ALA A 7 11.87 -5.93 14.18
C ALA A 7 12.11 -5.96 12.66
N THR A 8 13.32 -6.35 12.26
CA THR A 8 13.78 -6.46 10.88
C THR A 8 13.18 -7.67 10.17
N GLY A 9 11.85 -7.76 10.14
CA GLY A 9 11.11 -8.62 9.22
C GLY A 9 10.69 -7.78 8.02
N ILE A 10 10.86 -8.30 6.80
CA ILE A 10 10.23 -7.70 5.62
C ILE A 10 8.71 -7.77 5.87
N ALA A 11 8.10 -6.65 6.25
CA ALA A 11 6.66 -6.54 6.43
C ALA A 11 6.03 -6.45 5.05
N TRP A 12 5.84 -7.61 4.42
CA TRP A 12 5.15 -7.73 3.14
C TRP A 12 3.79 -7.02 3.21
N LEU A 13 3.38 -6.43 2.09
CA LEU A 13 2.13 -5.69 1.96
C LEU A 13 1.25 -6.36 0.92
N ASP A 14 0.00 -6.62 1.28
CA ASP A 14 -1.05 -7.00 0.35
C ASP A 14 -1.81 -5.74 -0.09
N LEU A 15 -1.75 -5.43 -1.38
CA LEU A 15 -2.64 -4.47 -2.04
C LEU A 15 -3.86 -5.21 -2.58
N ARG A 16 -5.05 -4.81 -2.14
CA ARG A 16 -6.34 -5.29 -2.64
C ARG A 16 -7.04 -4.17 -3.40
N VAL A 17 -7.63 -4.52 -4.54
CA VAL A 17 -8.40 -3.61 -5.38
C VAL A 17 -9.83 -4.12 -5.44
N GLU A 18 -10.79 -3.20 -5.40
CA GLU A 18 -12.20 -3.52 -5.56
C GLU A 18 -12.45 -4.39 -6.80
N GLY A 19 -13.15 -5.51 -6.60
CA GLY A 19 -13.47 -6.48 -7.65
C GLY A 19 -12.33 -7.43 -8.03
N ASP A 20 -11.11 -7.25 -7.50
CA ASP A 20 -9.99 -8.16 -7.73
C ASP A 20 -9.87 -9.18 -6.57
N PRO A 21 -10.07 -10.49 -6.82
CA PRO A 21 -9.97 -11.49 -5.77
C PRO A 21 -8.53 -11.75 -5.31
N HIS A 22 -7.52 -11.37 -6.10
CA HIS A 22 -6.12 -11.69 -5.83
C HIS A 22 -5.35 -10.47 -5.30
N PRO A 23 -4.80 -10.52 -4.08
CA PRO A 23 -3.96 -9.45 -3.58
C PRO A 23 -2.62 -9.41 -4.34
N ARG A 24 -2.16 -8.19 -4.65
CA ARG A 24 -0.81 -7.96 -5.17
C ARG A 24 0.15 -7.76 -3.99
N ARG A 25 1.28 -8.45 -4.00
CA ARG A 25 2.24 -8.46 -2.90
C ARG A 25 3.43 -7.57 -3.17
N PHE A 26 3.83 -6.81 -2.16
CA PHE A 26 5.00 -5.94 -2.19
C PHE A 26 5.87 -6.21 -0.98
N ASP A 27 7.17 -6.17 -1.18
CA ASP A 27 8.18 -6.36 -0.14
C ASP A 27 8.43 -5.09 0.69
N SER A 28 7.98 -3.92 0.22
CA SER A 28 8.18 -2.66 0.92
C SER A 28 7.14 -1.60 0.54
N PRO A 29 6.94 -0.57 1.38
CA PRO A 29 6.14 0.60 1.02
C PRO A 29 6.67 1.33 -0.22
N ALA A 30 7.99 1.33 -0.43
CA ALA A 30 8.62 2.02 -1.56
C ALA A 30 8.29 1.37 -2.91
N THR A 31 8.32 0.02 -2.99
CA THR A 31 7.96 -0.71 -4.20
C THR A 31 6.47 -0.60 -4.50
N LEU A 32 5.62 -0.64 -3.46
CA LEU A 32 4.19 -0.36 -3.58
C LEU A 32 3.91 1.07 -4.09
N HIS A 33 4.56 2.09 -3.51
CA HIS A 33 4.39 3.48 -3.97
C HIS A 33 4.76 3.64 -5.45
N ALA A 34 5.91 3.09 -5.86
CA ALA A 34 6.34 3.14 -7.26
C ALA A 34 5.35 2.44 -8.20
N TYR A 35 4.77 1.32 -7.78
CA TYR A 35 3.72 0.62 -8.53
C TYR A 35 2.44 1.45 -8.66
N LEU A 36 1.96 2.04 -7.56
CA LEU A 36 0.73 2.85 -7.56
C LEU A 36 0.85 4.04 -8.52
N VAL A 37 1.97 4.74 -8.51
CA VAL A 37 2.20 5.91 -9.39
C VAL A 37 2.38 5.49 -10.85
N ARG A 38 3.17 4.45 -11.13
CA ARG A 38 3.55 4.10 -12.51
C ARG A 38 2.53 3.22 -13.22
N VAL A 39 1.92 2.28 -12.51
CA VAL A 39 1.05 1.24 -13.08
C VAL A 39 -0.41 1.61 -12.88
N GLU A 40 -0.82 1.86 -11.63
CA GLU A 40 -2.21 2.25 -11.30
C GLU A 40 -2.50 3.72 -11.63
N ARG A 41 -1.46 4.51 -11.96
CA ARG A 41 -1.54 5.93 -12.32
C ARG A 41 -2.16 6.80 -11.24
N PHE A 42 -1.90 6.47 -9.98
CA PHE A 42 -2.23 7.33 -8.85
C PHE A 42 -1.42 8.62 -8.92
N SER A 43 -1.98 9.71 -8.40
CA SER A 43 -1.13 10.85 -8.03
C SER A 43 -0.18 10.43 -6.89
N PRO A 44 1.01 11.04 -6.78
CA PRO A 44 1.91 10.78 -5.65
C PRO A 44 1.23 10.99 -4.29
N GLU A 45 0.34 11.97 -4.20
CA GLU A 45 -0.41 12.30 -2.99
C GLU A 45 -1.41 11.18 -2.63
N ALA A 46 -2.16 10.66 -3.61
CA ALA A 46 -3.10 9.56 -3.37
C ALA A 46 -2.38 8.25 -3.00
N ALA A 47 -1.21 8.00 -3.59
CA ALA A 47 -0.37 6.86 -3.24
C ALA A 47 0.14 6.95 -1.79
N THR A 48 0.56 8.14 -1.37
CA THR A 48 0.97 8.43 0.01
C THR A 48 -0.20 8.26 0.96
N LEU A 49 -1.37 8.82 0.63
CA LEU A 49 -2.60 8.71 1.41
C LEU A 49 -2.99 7.24 1.67
N LEU A 50 -2.93 6.40 0.63
CA LEU A 50 -3.21 4.97 0.77
C LEU A 50 -2.24 4.26 1.71
N LEU A 51 -0.95 4.61 1.68
CA LEU A 51 0.06 4.01 2.58
C LEU A 51 -0.13 4.44 4.04
N GLU A 52 -0.56 5.68 4.26
CA GLU A 52 -0.80 6.23 5.61
C GLU A 52 -2.11 5.73 6.22
N GLN A 53 -3.18 5.69 5.43
CA GLN A 53 -4.53 5.35 5.90
C GLN A 53 -4.86 3.86 5.77
N GLY A 54 -4.15 3.15 4.88
CA GLY A 54 -4.39 1.75 4.56
C GLY A 54 -5.61 1.50 3.66
N GLU A 55 -6.36 2.53 3.29
CA GLU A 55 -7.49 2.47 2.36
C GLU A 55 -7.70 3.82 1.68
N VAL A 56 -8.01 3.81 0.39
CA VAL A 56 -8.42 4.99 -0.37
C VAL A 56 -9.46 4.60 -1.42
N GLY A 57 -10.35 5.53 -1.77
CA GLY A 57 -11.39 5.36 -2.79
C GLY A 57 -11.71 6.68 -3.49
N PRO A 58 -12.84 6.76 -4.22
CA PRO A 58 -13.27 8.02 -4.81
C PRO A 58 -13.44 9.12 -3.75
N PRO A 59 -12.98 10.36 -4.02
CA PRO A 59 -12.51 10.89 -5.31
C PRO A 59 -11.02 10.65 -5.62
N ASP A 60 -10.21 10.25 -4.64
CA ASP A 60 -8.75 10.14 -4.76
C ASP A 60 -8.27 8.95 -5.61
N ALA A 61 -9.11 7.93 -5.74
CA ALA A 61 -8.90 6.78 -6.63
C ALA A 61 -10.19 6.40 -7.36
N ARG A 62 -10.06 5.79 -8.55
CA ARG A 62 -11.22 5.36 -9.36
C ARG A 62 -12.02 4.21 -8.74
N ARG A 63 -11.40 3.46 -7.83
CA ARG A 63 -11.92 2.26 -7.15
C ARG A 63 -11.45 2.28 -5.71
N VAL A 64 -12.01 1.42 -4.86
CA VAL A 64 -11.45 1.22 -3.52
C VAL A 64 -10.16 0.39 -3.59
N TYR A 65 -9.09 0.91 -2.99
CA TYR A 65 -7.82 0.23 -2.79
C TYR A 65 -7.56 0.09 -1.29
N ARG A 66 -7.04 -1.07 -0.87
CA ARG A 66 -6.71 -1.36 0.52
C ARG A 66 -5.31 -1.94 0.61
N VAL A 67 -4.53 -1.45 1.57
CA VAL A 67 -3.20 -1.97 1.88
C VAL A 67 -3.20 -2.52 3.29
N ARG A 68 -2.78 -3.78 3.43
CA ARG A 68 -2.66 -4.43 4.73
C ARG A 68 -1.29 -5.12 4.83
N PRO A 69 -0.63 -5.06 6.00
CA PRO A 69 0.51 -5.92 6.26
C PRO A 69 0.10 -7.39 6.12
N LEU A 70 0.93 -8.19 5.45
CA LEU A 70 0.79 -9.63 5.42
C LEU A 70 1.02 -10.15 6.84
N ARG A 71 -0.03 -10.69 7.46
CA ARG A 71 0.07 -11.36 8.75
C ARG A 71 0.27 -12.86 8.50
N PRO A 72 1.14 -13.52 9.28
CA PRO A 72 1.28 -14.98 9.24
C PRO A 72 -0.03 -15.68 9.67
#